data_AF-A0A419IV78-F1
#
_entry.id   AF-A0A419IV78-F1
#
_cell.length_a   1.000
_cell.length_b   1.000
_cell.length_c   1.000
_cell.angle_alpha   90.00
_cell.angle_beta   90.00
_cell.angle_gamma   90.00
#
_symmetry.space_group_name_H-M   'P 1'
#
loop_
_entity.id
_entity.type
_entity.pdbx_description
1 polymer ?
#
loop_
_entity_poly.entity_id
_entity_poly.type
_entity_poly.pdbx_seq_one_letter_code
_entity_poly.pdbx_strand_id
1 'polypeptide(L)'
;MKDRLNKSILISTLISLSMLMAASLNGEISAPVQGPEMSEKPTKEQLKEIVIESGASCINISCHAGMEKKKYIHAIGVDGMKCDRCHELMTQGRHDFKVIPPETMPLCAQCHREDVIPPEGLKKTPPKVISGDEEYKPHKPFAEGKCTACHDAHSSNYLRHLKLPYPEGVYASYAPGIYALCSDCHKELEEKLSTPRTLSLTMFRNGNINLHYRHVNLAKGRTCKICHNPHGLKNTRLLNDTFLFGQRMLTVDFEKTETGGQCATTCHRLAKYDRYKPEFNFIKTEPLPGENATEKELEQSRKDDMEREREKAKKAETGT
;
A
#
# COMPACT_ATOMS: atom_id res chain seq x y z
N MET A 1 65.43 45.19 17.50
CA MET A 1 65.01 46.21 18.49
C MET A 1 63.71 45.72 19.11
N LYS A 2 63.82 45.06 20.26
CA LYS A 2 63.33 45.52 21.58
C LYS A 2 61.79 45.56 21.63
N ASP A 3 61.17 44.51 22.14
CA ASP A 3 60.91 44.26 23.57
C ASP A 3 59.99 45.29 24.23
N ARG A 4 58.80 44.82 24.64
CA ARG A 4 58.37 44.64 26.05
C ARG A 4 56.93 44.08 26.01
N LEU A 5 56.68 42.81 26.39
CA LEU A 5 56.51 42.26 27.76
C LEU A 5 55.46 43.06 28.56
N ASN A 6 54.49 42.48 29.29
CA ASN A 6 54.46 41.16 29.95
C ASN A 6 53.08 40.89 30.61
N LYS A 7 52.75 39.59 30.74
CA LYS A 7 52.17 38.87 31.92
C LYS A 7 50.78 39.28 32.41
N SER A 8 49.77 38.41 32.36
CA SER A 8 49.52 37.17 33.15
C SER A 8 48.15 37.42 33.81
N ILE A 9 47.22 36.47 33.87
CA ILE A 9 47.17 35.50 34.97
C ILE A 9 46.36 34.26 34.53
N LEU A 10 46.96 33.10 34.85
CA LEU A 10 46.40 31.77 34.92
C LEU A 10 45.06 31.72 35.68
N ILE A 11 44.09 30.96 35.17
CA ILE A 11 43.25 30.10 36.02
C ILE A 11 43.11 28.73 35.35
N SER A 12 43.96 27.80 35.79
CA SER A 12 43.69 26.37 35.74
C SER A 12 43.00 25.98 37.03
N THR A 13 41.85 25.34 36.99
CA THR A 13 41.36 24.53 38.12
C THR A 13 40.35 23.49 37.65
N LEU A 14 40.81 22.24 37.69
CA LEU A 14 40.14 21.09 38.30
C LEU A 14 38.82 20.62 37.65
N ILE A 15 38.99 19.69 36.71
CA ILE A 15 38.03 18.60 36.48
C ILE A 15 38.05 17.72 37.75
N SER A 16 37.12 17.99 38.67
CA SER A 16 36.86 17.11 39.80
C SER A 16 35.98 15.94 39.34
N LEU A 17 36.63 14.78 39.34
CA LEU A 17 36.08 13.45 39.24
C LEU A 17 35.07 13.21 40.39
N SER A 18 33.77 13.32 40.13
CA SER A 18 32.74 12.79 41.01
C SER A 18 32.33 11.41 40.52
N MET A 19 33.02 10.38 41.01
CA MET A 19 32.49 9.02 41.10
C MET A 19 31.16 9.07 41.85
N LEU A 20 30.05 8.90 41.14
CA LEU A 20 28.80 8.53 41.80
C LEU A 20 28.87 7.03 42.12
N MET A 21 28.88 6.78 43.42
CA MET A 21 28.69 5.50 44.07
C MET A 21 27.48 4.76 43.47
N ALA A 22 27.75 3.59 42.89
CA ALA A 22 26.73 2.57 42.66
C ALA A 22 26.35 1.98 44.02
N ALA A 23 25.24 2.45 44.59
CA ALA A 23 24.57 1.76 45.68
C ALA A 23 23.57 0.77 45.08
N SER A 24 23.88 -0.52 45.18
CA SER A 24 22.94 -1.62 44.91
C SER A 24 21.77 -1.54 45.88
N LEU A 25 20.64 -1.02 45.40
CA LEU A 25 19.33 -1.31 45.97
C LEU A 25 18.86 -2.62 45.34
N ASN A 26 19.09 -3.73 46.05
CA ASN A 26 18.38 -4.99 45.82
C ASN A 26 16.91 -4.78 46.18
N GLY A 27 16.14 -4.18 45.28
CA GLY A 27 14.70 -4.35 45.25
C GLY A 27 14.43 -5.56 44.37
N GLU A 28 13.89 -6.63 44.95
CA GLU A 28 13.35 -7.75 44.21
C GLU A 28 12.33 -7.22 43.21
N ILE A 29 12.71 -7.21 41.93
CA ILE A 29 11.76 -7.05 40.83
C ILE A 29 10.94 -8.34 40.85
N SER A 30 9.78 -8.28 41.50
CA SER A 30 8.77 -9.30 41.36
C SER A 30 8.49 -9.49 39.87
N ALA A 31 8.71 -10.71 39.40
CA ALA A 31 8.37 -11.11 38.05
C ALA A 31 6.95 -10.66 37.71
N PRO A 32 6.66 -10.28 36.45
CA PRO A 32 5.29 -9.98 36.06
C PRO A 32 4.43 -11.20 36.42
N VAL A 33 3.42 -10.99 37.26
CA VAL A 33 2.41 -11.99 37.57
C VAL A 33 1.81 -12.40 36.23
N GLN A 34 2.23 -13.56 35.72
CA GLN A 34 1.57 -14.23 34.62
C GLN A 34 0.18 -14.59 35.15
N GLY A 35 -0.81 -13.80 34.73
CA GLY A 35 -2.21 -14.21 34.87
C GLY A 35 -2.40 -15.60 34.26
N PRO A 36 -3.40 -16.37 34.72
CA PRO A 36 -3.58 -17.75 34.31
C PRO A 36 -3.55 -17.84 32.78
N GLU A 37 -2.60 -18.61 32.26
CA GLU A 37 -2.49 -18.92 30.85
C GLU A 37 -3.75 -19.71 30.48
N MET A 38 -4.76 -19.01 29.92
CA MET A 38 -5.97 -19.66 29.42
C MET A 38 -5.56 -20.58 28.27
N SER A 39 -5.50 -21.87 28.55
CA SER A 39 -4.97 -22.91 27.66
C SER A 39 -5.80 -23.10 26.38
N GLU A 40 -7.01 -22.54 26.32
CA GLU A 40 -7.86 -22.55 25.13
C GLU A 40 -8.53 -21.19 24.94
N LYS A 41 -8.60 -20.72 23.68
CA LYS A 41 -9.35 -19.50 23.33
C LYS A 41 -10.85 -19.78 23.50
N PRO A 42 -11.61 -18.88 24.15
CA PRO A 42 -13.05 -19.06 24.34
C PRO A 42 -13.79 -19.22 23.01
N THR A 43 -14.83 -20.07 23.00
CA THR A 43 -15.74 -20.24 21.86
C THR A 43 -16.54 -18.97 21.59
N LYS A 44 -17.16 -18.87 20.41
CA LYS A 44 -18.01 -17.73 20.07
C LYS A 44 -19.18 -17.56 21.05
N GLU A 45 -19.73 -18.67 21.52
CA GLU A 45 -20.81 -18.70 22.50
C GLU A 45 -20.32 -18.22 23.87
N GLN A 46 -19.13 -18.66 24.30
CA GLN A 46 -18.51 -18.19 25.55
C GLN A 46 -18.16 -16.70 25.52
N LEU A 47 -17.72 -16.19 24.36
CA LEU A 47 -17.43 -14.76 24.19
C LEU A 47 -18.68 -13.89 24.43
N LYS A 48 -19.87 -14.36 24.07
CA LYS A 48 -21.13 -13.61 24.27
C LYS A 48 -21.53 -13.45 25.73
N GLU A 49 -20.99 -14.29 26.61
CA GLU A 49 -21.27 -14.25 28.04
C GLU A 49 -20.36 -13.27 28.79
N ILE A 50 -19.32 -12.74 28.12
CA ILE A 50 -18.44 -11.73 28.71
C ILE A 50 -19.26 -10.46 28.97
N VAL A 51 -19.31 -10.05 30.23
CA VAL A 51 -19.95 -8.81 30.66
C VAL A 51 -19.03 -7.63 30.34
N ILE A 52 -19.57 -6.63 29.65
CA ILE A 52 -18.89 -5.35 29.39
C ILE A 52 -19.48 -4.32 30.36
N GLU A 53 -18.66 -3.84 31.29
CA GLU A 53 -19.06 -2.78 32.22
C GLU A 53 -19.44 -1.50 31.45
N SER A 54 -20.47 -0.81 31.93
CA SER A 54 -20.94 0.44 31.31
C SER A 54 -19.83 1.50 31.34
N GLY A 55 -19.41 1.95 30.15
CA GLY A 55 -18.34 2.94 30.00
C GLY A 55 -16.92 2.36 29.99
N ALA A 56 -16.76 1.04 30.06
CA ALA A 56 -15.45 0.41 29.90
C ALA A 56 -14.91 0.56 28.47
N SER A 57 -13.63 0.85 28.35
CA SER A 57 -12.91 0.84 27.06
C SER A 57 -12.80 -0.59 26.55
N CYS A 58 -13.09 -0.79 25.26
CA CYS A 58 -12.83 -2.07 24.58
C CYS A 58 -11.32 -2.36 24.50
N ILE A 59 -10.50 -1.31 24.53
CA ILE A 59 -9.04 -1.41 24.50
C ILE A 59 -8.50 -1.29 25.93
N ASN A 60 -8.18 -2.43 26.52
CA ASN A 60 -7.54 -2.55 27.84
C ASN A 60 -6.70 -3.85 27.87
N ILE A 61 -5.94 -4.04 28.95
CA ILE A 61 -5.02 -5.18 29.09
C ILE A 61 -5.72 -6.55 29.05
N SER A 62 -6.98 -6.62 29.48
CA SER A 62 -7.75 -7.85 29.60
C SER A 62 -8.61 -8.16 28.36
N CYS A 63 -8.91 -7.16 27.51
CA CYS A 63 -9.78 -7.33 26.34
C CYS A 63 -9.00 -7.22 25.02
N HIS A 64 -8.92 -6.03 24.41
CA HIS A 64 -8.30 -5.85 23.08
C HIS A 64 -7.01 -5.01 23.09
N ALA A 65 -6.07 -5.35 23.97
CA ALA A 65 -4.82 -4.62 24.18
C ALA A 65 -3.95 -4.40 22.92
N GLY A 66 -4.22 -5.08 21.80
CA GLY A 66 -3.45 -5.01 20.56
C GLY A 66 -3.98 -4.04 19.49
N MET A 67 -5.22 -3.57 19.59
CA MET A 67 -5.88 -2.88 18.46
C MET A 67 -5.25 -1.53 18.09
N GLU A 68 -4.68 -0.82 19.04
CA GLU A 68 -4.08 0.52 18.87
C GLU A 68 -2.54 0.51 18.85
N LYS A 69 -1.90 -0.64 18.62
CA LYS A 69 -0.44 -0.78 18.74
C LYS A 69 0.34 -0.62 17.43
N LYS A 70 -0.32 -0.55 16.27
CA LYS A 70 0.37 -0.42 14.98
C LYS A 70 0.65 1.04 14.61
N LYS A 71 1.56 1.26 13.67
CA LYS A 71 2.09 2.59 13.29
C LYS A 71 1.00 3.60 12.87
N TYR A 72 -0.01 3.16 12.13
CA TYR A 72 -1.08 3.98 11.59
C TYR A 72 -2.42 3.50 12.17
N ILE A 73 -2.85 4.13 13.26
CA ILE A 73 -4.12 3.85 13.94
C ILE A 73 -5.22 4.69 13.28
N HIS A 74 -6.37 4.09 12.99
CA HIS A 74 -7.52 4.79 12.45
C HIS A 74 -8.03 5.78 13.50
N ALA A 75 -8.30 7.03 13.11
CA ALA A 75 -8.58 8.10 14.07
C ALA A 75 -9.76 7.80 15.01
N ILE A 76 -10.76 7.04 14.52
CA ILE A 76 -11.92 6.62 15.33
C ILE A 76 -11.55 5.57 16.41
N GLY A 77 -10.48 4.81 16.20
CA GLY A 77 -10.01 3.75 17.10
C GLY A 77 -8.93 4.20 18.07
N VAL A 78 -8.53 5.49 18.05
CA VAL A 78 -7.62 6.07 19.06
C VAL A 78 -8.34 6.28 20.40
N ASP A 79 -9.65 6.48 20.34
CA ASP A 79 -10.51 6.57 21.51
C ASP A 79 -11.22 5.23 21.67
N GLY A 80 -10.72 4.39 22.58
CA GLY A 80 -11.20 3.02 22.83
C GLY A 80 -12.68 2.91 23.26
N MET A 81 -13.38 4.05 23.37
CA MET A 81 -14.81 4.14 23.63
C MET A 81 -15.68 4.30 22.37
N LYS A 82 -15.09 4.58 21.19
CA LYS A 82 -15.84 4.84 19.95
C LYS A 82 -16.05 3.62 19.05
N CYS A 83 -15.87 2.42 19.60
CA CYS A 83 -16.05 1.16 18.86
C CYS A 83 -17.49 0.98 18.36
N ASP A 84 -18.46 1.54 19.09
CA ASP A 84 -19.89 1.53 18.79
C ASP A 84 -20.27 2.30 17.51
N ARG A 85 -19.37 3.14 17.01
CA ARG A 85 -19.53 3.84 15.72
C ARG A 85 -19.51 2.89 14.53
N CYS A 86 -18.92 1.70 14.71
CA CYS A 86 -18.86 0.67 13.69
C CYS A 86 -19.48 -0.66 14.15
N HIS A 87 -19.36 -0.97 15.44
CA HIS A 87 -19.85 -2.21 16.03
C HIS A 87 -21.19 -1.99 16.75
N GLU A 88 -22.22 -2.70 16.32
CA GLU A 88 -23.53 -2.64 16.96
C GLU A 88 -23.65 -3.74 18.01
N LEU A 89 -23.84 -3.36 19.28
CA LEU A 89 -24.13 -4.30 20.37
C LEU A 89 -25.53 -4.87 20.22
N MET A 90 -25.65 -6.19 20.25
CA MET A 90 -26.94 -6.89 20.20
C MET A 90 -27.61 -6.94 21.57
N THR A 91 -26.82 -7.04 22.64
CA THR A 91 -27.32 -6.98 24.02
C THR A 91 -26.46 -6.02 24.84
N GLN A 92 -27.10 -5.06 25.50
CA GLN A 92 -26.39 -4.13 26.38
C GLN A 92 -25.63 -4.87 27.50
N GLY A 93 -24.39 -4.45 27.74
CA GLY A 93 -23.54 -5.04 28.77
C GLY A 93 -22.97 -6.42 28.44
N ARG A 94 -23.14 -6.94 27.21
CA ARG A 94 -22.55 -8.21 26.78
C ARG A 94 -21.66 -8.03 25.55
N HIS A 95 -20.60 -8.82 25.46
CA HIS A 95 -19.73 -8.89 24.28
C HIS A 95 -20.39 -9.70 23.15
N ASP A 96 -21.56 -9.24 22.70
CA ASP A 96 -22.35 -9.80 21.62
C ASP A 96 -22.66 -8.71 20.60
N PHE A 97 -22.13 -8.85 19.39
CA PHE A 97 -22.16 -7.83 18.35
C PHE A 97 -22.77 -8.35 17.07
N LYS A 98 -23.40 -7.44 16.34
CA LYS A 98 -23.84 -7.69 14.97
C LYS A 98 -22.63 -7.93 14.07
N VAL A 99 -22.73 -8.95 13.24
CA VAL A 99 -21.68 -9.27 12.26
C VAL A 99 -21.63 -8.17 11.20
N ILE A 100 -20.46 -7.58 11.02
CA ILE A 100 -20.20 -6.65 9.92
C ILE A 100 -20.04 -7.49 8.64
N PRO A 101 -20.81 -7.22 7.56
CA PRO A 101 -20.71 -7.97 6.32
C PRO A 101 -19.37 -7.67 5.60
N PRO A 102 -18.92 -8.57 4.69
CA PRO A 102 -17.73 -8.33 3.88
C PRO A 102 -17.80 -7.06 3.01
N GLU A 103 -18.99 -6.68 2.57
CA GLU A 103 -19.27 -5.47 1.78
C GLU A 103 -19.28 -4.24 2.71
N THR A 104 -18.10 -3.83 3.17
CA THR A 104 -17.93 -2.78 4.19
C THR A 104 -18.13 -1.35 3.70
N MET A 105 -18.22 -1.11 2.39
CA MET A 105 -18.31 0.25 1.83
C MET A 105 -19.42 1.11 2.44
N PRO A 106 -20.67 0.64 2.64
CA PRO A 106 -21.72 1.44 3.27
C PRO A 106 -21.35 1.93 4.68
N LEU A 107 -20.60 1.12 5.44
CA LEU A 107 -20.11 1.50 6.77
C LEU A 107 -19.02 2.57 6.67
N CYS A 108 -18.01 2.33 5.83
CA CYS A 108 -16.90 3.27 5.65
C CYS A 108 -17.36 4.63 5.10
N ALA A 109 -18.32 4.62 4.17
CA ALA A 109 -18.86 5.81 3.52
C ALA A 109 -19.63 6.73 4.48
N GLN A 110 -19.99 6.28 5.69
CA GLN A 110 -20.59 7.17 6.70
C GLN A 110 -19.68 8.34 7.06
N CYS A 111 -18.35 8.14 6.98
CA CYS A 111 -17.36 9.19 7.20
C CYS A 111 -16.47 9.48 5.98
N HIS A 112 -16.27 8.49 5.10
CA HIS A 112 -15.35 8.63 3.97
C HIS A 112 -16.02 9.01 2.65
N ARG A 113 -17.30 9.37 2.61
CA ARG A 113 -17.94 9.88 1.39
C ARG A 113 -17.48 11.30 1.02
N GLU A 114 -17.65 11.67 -0.24
CA GLU A 114 -17.14 12.93 -0.78
C GLU A 114 -17.71 14.19 -0.10
N ASP A 115 -18.99 14.16 0.26
CA ASP A 115 -19.75 15.26 0.87
C ASP A 115 -19.56 15.37 2.39
N VAL A 116 -18.86 14.43 3.04
CA VAL A 116 -18.59 14.54 4.49
C VAL A 116 -17.56 15.62 4.77
N ILE A 117 -17.93 16.51 5.68
CA ILE A 117 -17.02 17.45 6.32
C ILE A 117 -16.34 16.70 7.49
N PRO A 118 -15.01 16.58 7.49
CA PRO A 118 -14.29 15.93 8.57
C PRO A 118 -14.50 16.67 9.90
N PRO A 119 -14.55 15.97 11.05
CA PRO A 119 -14.57 16.60 12.36
C PRO A 119 -13.44 17.62 12.57
N GLU A 120 -13.74 18.70 13.28
CA GLU A 120 -12.78 19.73 13.65
C GLU A 120 -11.65 19.13 14.50
N GLY A 121 -10.41 19.60 14.31
CA GLY A 121 -9.23 19.11 15.03
C GLY A 121 -8.51 17.90 14.40
N LEU A 122 -8.98 17.37 13.27
CA LEU A 122 -8.22 16.37 12.51
C LEU A 122 -6.96 16.97 11.89
N LYS A 123 -5.79 16.41 12.23
CA LYS A 123 -4.48 16.85 11.70
C LYS A 123 -4.33 16.67 10.18
N LYS A 124 -5.13 15.81 9.55
CA LYS A 124 -5.10 15.50 8.12
C LYS A 124 -6.51 15.24 7.62
N THR A 125 -6.78 15.63 6.37
CA THR A 125 -8.03 15.29 5.70
C THR A 125 -8.13 13.78 5.52
N PRO A 126 -9.22 13.13 5.94
CA PRO A 126 -9.43 11.72 5.69
C PRO A 126 -9.50 11.45 4.18
N PRO A 127 -9.06 10.27 3.71
CA PRO A 127 -9.29 9.86 2.33
C PRO A 127 -10.79 9.87 2.05
N LYS A 128 -11.19 10.41 0.90
CA LYS A 128 -12.57 10.35 0.44
C LYS A 128 -12.72 9.26 -0.62
N VAL A 129 -13.79 8.48 -0.51
CA VAL A 129 -14.29 7.57 -1.52
C VAL A 129 -14.96 8.44 -2.57
N ILE A 130 -14.37 8.46 -3.75
CA ILE A 130 -14.92 9.12 -4.93
C ILE A 130 -15.46 8.00 -5.80
N SER A 131 -16.79 7.84 -5.83
CA SER A 131 -17.44 7.10 -6.90
C SER A 131 -17.35 7.96 -8.15
N GLY A 132 -16.60 7.52 -9.16
CA GLY A 132 -16.48 8.29 -10.40
C GLY A 132 -17.82 8.42 -11.13
N ASP A 133 -17.79 9.12 -12.27
CA ASP A 133 -18.92 9.26 -13.19
C ASP A 133 -19.36 7.92 -13.82
N GLU A 134 -20.35 7.97 -14.72
CA GLU A 134 -20.88 6.78 -15.40
C GLU A 134 -19.83 5.98 -16.18
N GLU A 135 -18.69 6.58 -16.53
CA GLU A 135 -17.59 5.92 -17.25
C GLU A 135 -16.60 5.20 -16.33
N TYR A 136 -16.73 5.38 -15.01
CA TYR A 136 -15.82 4.83 -14.01
C TYR A 136 -15.86 3.30 -13.99
N LYS A 137 -14.68 2.67 -14.18
CA LYS A 137 -14.52 1.22 -14.10
C LYS A 137 -13.87 0.86 -12.77
N PRO A 138 -14.63 0.42 -11.76
CA PRO A 138 -14.08 0.06 -10.47
C PRO A 138 -13.22 -1.21 -10.57
N HIS A 139 -12.13 -1.25 -9.82
CA HIS A 139 -11.41 -2.49 -9.56
C HIS A 139 -12.32 -3.42 -8.76
N LYS A 140 -12.34 -4.72 -9.08
CA LYS A 140 -13.34 -5.67 -8.57
C LYS A 140 -13.56 -5.63 -7.04
N PRO A 141 -12.54 -5.66 -6.16
CA PRO A 141 -12.77 -5.57 -4.72
C PRO A 141 -13.44 -4.27 -4.28
N PHE A 142 -13.12 -3.16 -4.97
CA PHE A 142 -13.76 -1.87 -4.73
C PHE A 142 -15.20 -1.84 -5.25
N ALA A 143 -15.45 -2.41 -6.44
CA ALA A 143 -16.79 -2.55 -7.03
C ALA A 143 -17.73 -3.34 -6.11
N GLU A 144 -17.21 -4.37 -5.47
CA GLU A 144 -17.93 -5.22 -4.51
C GLU A 144 -18.05 -4.59 -3.11
N GLY A 145 -17.54 -3.37 -2.90
CA GLY A 145 -17.61 -2.72 -1.59
C GLY A 145 -16.69 -3.32 -0.52
N LYS A 146 -15.74 -4.18 -0.89
CA LYS A 146 -14.86 -4.94 0.03
C LYS A 146 -13.61 -4.14 0.39
N CYS A 147 -13.79 -2.99 1.04
CA CYS A 147 -12.70 -2.09 1.44
C CYS A 147 -11.66 -2.82 2.31
N THR A 148 -12.13 -3.74 3.17
CA THR A 148 -11.27 -4.52 4.06
C THR A 148 -10.47 -5.62 3.35
N ALA A 149 -10.65 -5.85 2.04
CA ALA A 149 -9.75 -6.72 1.28
C ALA A 149 -8.32 -6.15 1.27
N CYS A 150 -8.19 -4.82 1.17
CA CYS A 150 -6.89 -4.15 1.11
C CYS A 150 -6.58 -3.30 2.36
N HIS A 151 -7.60 -2.80 3.06
CA HIS A 151 -7.44 -1.92 4.22
C HIS A 151 -7.72 -2.65 5.55
N ASP A 152 -6.99 -2.29 6.59
CA ASP A 152 -7.27 -2.62 7.98
C ASP A 152 -8.13 -1.50 8.58
N ALA A 153 -9.31 -1.84 9.08
CA ALA A 153 -10.26 -0.84 9.60
C ALA A 153 -9.84 -0.23 10.95
N HIS A 154 -8.92 -0.88 11.67
CA HIS A 154 -8.49 -0.46 13.00
C HIS A 154 -7.11 0.20 12.96
N SER A 155 -6.10 -0.55 12.55
CA SER A 155 -4.73 -0.04 12.54
C SER A 155 -3.83 -0.85 11.60
N SER A 156 -2.81 -0.21 11.03
CA SER A 156 -1.84 -0.88 10.16
C SER A 156 -0.42 -0.40 10.39
N ASN A 157 0.56 -1.23 10.02
CA ASN A 157 1.95 -0.83 9.88
C ASN A 157 2.22 -0.04 8.58
N TYR A 158 1.27 -0.03 7.65
CA TYR A 158 1.39 0.58 6.32
C TYR A 158 0.46 1.78 6.15
N LEU A 159 0.92 2.79 5.40
CA LEU A 159 0.19 4.05 5.18
C LEU A 159 -1.19 3.80 4.57
N ARG A 160 -2.15 4.68 4.86
CA ARG A 160 -3.57 4.55 4.44
C ARG A 160 -4.23 3.26 4.93
N HIS A 161 -3.73 2.72 6.04
CA HIS A 161 -4.20 1.50 6.65
C HIS A 161 -4.16 0.27 5.74
N LEU A 162 -3.21 0.16 4.81
CA LEU A 162 -3.11 -1.03 3.95
C LEU A 162 -2.76 -2.28 4.76
N LYS A 163 -3.28 -3.46 4.43
CA LYS A 163 -2.99 -4.70 5.17
C LYS A 163 -1.59 -5.25 4.93
N LEU A 164 -1.03 -4.95 3.76
CA LEU A 164 0.24 -5.45 3.27
C LEU A 164 1.08 -4.32 2.66
N PRO A 165 2.40 -4.53 2.47
CA PRO A 165 3.29 -3.55 1.86
C PRO A 165 2.81 -3.02 0.51
N TYR A 166 2.90 -1.70 0.36
CA TYR A 166 2.76 -0.95 -0.89
C TYR A 166 3.53 0.38 -0.75
N PRO A 167 4.30 0.84 -1.74
CA PRO A 167 5.08 2.07 -1.62
C PRO A 167 4.26 3.32 -1.32
N GLU A 168 4.68 4.08 -0.31
CA GLU A 168 4.03 5.35 0.05
C GLU A 168 4.30 6.46 -0.99
N GLY A 169 5.51 6.46 -1.57
CA GLY A 169 6.00 7.47 -2.51
C GLY A 169 5.65 7.20 -3.97
N VAL A 170 5.93 8.18 -4.84
CA VAL A 170 5.87 8.03 -6.31
C VAL A 170 7.11 7.27 -6.84
N TYR A 171 8.18 7.24 -6.07
CA TYR A 171 9.37 6.45 -6.35
C TYR A 171 9.60 5.39 -5.27
N ALA A 172 10.08 4.23 -5.72
CA ALA A 172 10.62 3.17 -4.88
C ALA A 172 11.63 2.36 -5.69
N SER A 173 12.69 1.87 -5.05
CA SER A 173 13.52 0.82 -5.64
C SER A 173 12.77 -0.50 -5.51
N TYR A 174 12.63 -1.24 -6.60
CA TYR A 174 11.97 -2.55 -6.55
C TYR A 174 12.76 -3.51 -5.65
N ALA A 175 12.02 -4.23 -4.82
CA ALA A 175 12.48 -5.40 -4.08
C ALA A 175 11.30 -6.38 -3.97
N PRO A 176 11.55 -7.70 -3.91
CA PRO A 176 10.50 -8.68 -3.65
C PRO A 176 9.66 -8.31 -2.42
N GLY A 177 8.34 -8.48 -2.53
CA GLY A 177 7.39 -8.15 -1.46
C GLY A 177 7.06 -6.66 -1.30
N ILE A 178 7.71 -5.71 -1.99
CA ILE A 178 7.38 -4.28 -1.87
C ILE A 178 5.94 -3.96 -2.33
N TYR A 179 5.38 -4.81 -3.20
CA TYR A 179 3.98 -4.76 -3.68
C TYR A 179 3.15 -5.95 -3.18
N ALA A 180 3.47 -6.50 -2.01
CA ALA A 180 2.78 -7.66 -1.43
C ALA A 180 1.26 -7.49 -1.35
N LEU A 181 0.76 -6.28 -1.15
CA LEU A 181 -0.68 -5.99 -1.22
C LEU A 181 -1.31 -6.42 -2.55
N CYS A 182 -0.61 -6.19 -3.64
CA CYS A 182 -1.09 -6.50 -4.98
C CYS A 182 -0.85 -7.97 -5.31
N SER A 183 0.32 -8.53 -4.98
CA SER A 183 0.64 -9.94 -5.25
C SER A 183 -0.16 -10.92 -4.40
N ASP A 184 -0.85 -10.47 -3.35
CA ASP A 184 -1.81 -11.28 -2.61
C ASP A 184 -2.94 -11.81 -3.51
N CYS A 185 -3.37 -11.06 -4.53
CA CYS A 185 -4.33 -11.52 -5.53
C CYS A 185 -3.69 -11.74 -6.90
N HIS A 186 -2.77 -10.86 -7.32
CA HIS A 186 -2.10 -10.92 -8.63
C HIS A 186 -0.84 -11.79 -8.54
N LYS A 187 -1.03 -13.12 -8.46
CA LYS A 187 0.04 -14.08 -8.12
C LYS A 187 1.29 -14.04 -9.02
N GLU A 188 1.13 -13.74 -10.30
CA GLU A 188 2.26 -13.63 -11.26
C GLU A 188 2.93 -12.24 -11.27
N LEU A 189 2.48 -11.31 -10.41
CA LEU A 189 2.98 -9.94 -10.43
C LEU A 189 4.48 -9.89 -10.14
N GLU A 190 4.95 -10.64 -9.16
CA GLU A 190 6.37 -10.59 -8.76
C GLU A 190 7.28 -11.07 -9.88
N GLU A 191 6.93 -12.18 -10.53
CA GLU A 191 7.63 -12.69 -11.71
C GLU A 191 7.64 -11.68 -12.86
N LYS A 192 6.48 -11.06 -13.15
CA LYS A 192 6.36 -9.99 -14.15
C LYS A 192 7.25 -8.79 -13.84
N LEU A 193 7.41 -8.44 -12.57
CA LEU A 193 8.24 -7.29 -12.16
C LEU A 193 9.72 -7.65 -12.05
N SER A 194 10.09 -8.92 -11.87
CA SER A 194 11.49 -9.36 -11.82
C SER A 194 12.07 -9.79 -13.16
N THR A 195 11.24 -9.91 -14.20
CA THR A 195 11.66 -10.43 -15.52
C THR A 195 11.92 -9.30 -16.52
N PRO A 196 13.18 -8.98 -16.88
CA PRO A 196 13.50 -7.86 -17.76
C PRO A 196 12.98 -8.03 -19.19
N ARG A 197 12.87 -9.28 -19.63
CA ARG A 197 12.48 -9.63 -21.00
C ARG A 197 11.54 -10.82 -21.02
N THR A 198 10.45 -10.71 -21.76
CA THR A 198 9.41 -11.73 -21.87
C THR A 198 8.59 -11.57 -23.13
N LEU A 199 8.11 -12.68 -23.68
CA LEU A 199 7.15 -12.70 -24.80
C LEU A 199 5.70 -12.90 -24.33
N SER A 200 5.48 -13.36 -23.10
CA SER A 200 4.17 -13.86 -22.65
C SER A 200 3.69 -13.28 -21.33
N LEU A 201 4.58 -12.92 -20.40
CA LEU A 201 4.19 -12.54 -19.04
C LEU A 201 3.42 -11.21 -19.01
N THR A 202 3.63 -10.32 -19.98
CA THR A 202 2.93 -9.03 -20.04
C THR A 202 2.67 -8.60 -21.48
N MET A 203 1.54 -7.90 -21.67
CA MET A 203 1.19 -7.24 -22.93
C MET A 203 1.76 -5.82 -23.04
N PHE A 204 2.29 -5.27 -21.94
CA PHE A 204 3.02 -4.00 -21.92
C PHE A 204 4.51 -4.24 -22.11
N ARG A 205 4.89 -4.46 -23.37
CA ARG A 205 6.26 -4.76 -23.81
C ARG A 205 6.53 -4.20 -25.21
N ASN A 206 7.79 -3.89 -25.50
CA ASN A 206 8.28 -3.49 -26.83
C ASN A 206 9.19 -4.60 -27.37
N GLY A 207 8.72 -5.39 -28.34
CA GLY A 207 9.28 -6.72 -28.60
C GLY A 207 9.22 -7.56 -27.32
N ASN A 208 10.35 -8.17 -26.92
CA ASN A 208 10.44 -8.87 -25.65
C ASN A 208 10.82 -7.95 -24.46
N ILE A 209 11.06 -6.65 -24.65
CA ILE A 209 11.43 -5.77 -23.54
C ILE A 209 10.23 -5.53 -22.63
N ASN A 210 10.30 -5.98 -21.38
CA ASN A 210 9.25 -5.77 -20.39
C ASN A 210 9.25 -4.32 -19.91
N LEU A 211 8.20 -3.58 -20.25
CA LEU A 211 8.11 -2.16 -19.89
C LEU A 211 7.67 -1.95 -18.43
N HIS A 212 7.00 -2.91 -17.79
CA HIS A 212 6.78 -2.83 -16.34
C HIS A 212 8.11 -2.90 -15.60
N TYR A 213 8.95 -3.90 -15.93
CA TYR A 213 10.28 -4.07 -15.35
C TYR A 213 11.09 -2.77 -15.47
N ARG A 214 11.13 -2.18 -16.68
CA ARG A 214 11.88 -0.96 -16.97
C ARG A 214 11.46 0.22 -16.10
N HIS A 215 10.18 0.33 -15.76
CA HIS A 215 9.69 1.45 -14.95
C HIS A 215 9.89 1.23 -13.45
N VAL A 216 9.81 -0.01 -12.96
CA VAL A 216 9.85 -0.30 -11.52
C VAL A 216 11.25 -0.63 -10.99
N ASN A 217 12.16 -1.17 -11.80
CA ASN A 217 13.50 -1.66 -11.36
C ASN A 217 14.61 -0.61 -11.47
N LEU A 218 14.28 0.67 -11.47
CA LEU A 218 15.27 1.75 -11.43
C LEU A 218 15.55 2.15 -9.97
N ALA A 219 16.69 2.81 -9.72
CA ALA A 219 16.95 3.46 -8.42
C ALA A 219 15.83 4.46 -8.05
N LYS A 220 15.20 5.07 -9.06
CA LYS A 220 13.93 5.82 -8.94
C LYS A 220 12.83 5.10 -9.72
N GLY A 221 12.52 3.88 -9.31
CA GLY A 221 11.46 3.07 -9.88
C GLY A 221 10.10 3.73 -9.66
N ARG A 222 9.28 3.84 -10.71
CA ARG A 222 7.96 4.45 -10.65
C ARG A 222 7.02 3.48 -9.96
N THR A 223 6.35 3.95 -8.92
CA THR A 223 5.40 3.10 -8.21
C THR A 223 4.12 2.94 -9.01
N CYS A 224 3.41 1.84 -8.80
CA CYS A 224 2.21 1.53 -9.56
C CYS A 224 1.18 2.66 -9.51
N LYS A 225 1.10 3.41 -8.40
CA LYS A 225 0.14 4.53 -8.22
C LYS A 225 0.39 5.74 -9.13
N ILE A 226 1.54 5.84 -9.79
CA ILE A 226 1.73 6.86 -10.83
C ILE A 226 0.82 6.53 -12.00
N CYS A 227 0.89 5.28 -12.47
CA CYS A 227 0.19 4.88 -13.68
C CYS A 227 -1.18 4.29 -13.41
N HIS A 228 -1.41 3.59 -12.31
CA HIS A 228 -2.66 2.88 -12.02
C HIS A 228 -3.41 3.45 -10.82
N ASN A 229 -4.74 3.46 -10.91
CA ASN A 229 -5.63 3.68 -9.78
C ASN A 229 -6.11 2.32 -9.23
N PRO A 230 -5.71 1.91 -8.01
CA PRO A 230 -6.07 0.60 -7.47
C PRO A 230 -7.55 0.49 -7.06
N HIS A 231 -8.27 1.60 -6.92
CA HIS A 231 -9.72 1.59 -6.66
C HIS A 231 -10.52 1.51 -7.96
N GLY A 232 -10.01 2.12 -9.03
CA GLY A 232 -10.67 2.14 -10.33
C GLY A 232 -10.48 3.47 -11.05
N LEU A 233 -10.71 3.45 -12.36
CA LEU A 233 -10.74 4.63 -13.22
C LEU A 233 -11.41 4.26 -14.55
N LYS A 234 -11.89 5.26 -15.29
CA LYS A 234 -12.51 5.06 -16.62
C LYS A 234 -11.55 4.51 -17.69
N ASN A 235 -10.27 4.87 -17.58
CA ASN A 235 -9.27 4.54 -18.58
C ASN A 235 -8.95 3.04 -18.64
N THR A 236 -8.50 2.63 -19.82
CA THR A 236 -8.05 1.27 -20.09
C THR A 236 -7.01 0.82 -19.05
N ARG A 237 -7.21 -0.37 -18.48
CA ARG A 237 -6.34 -0.94 -17.42
C ARG A 237 -6.19 -0.04 -16.18
N LEU A 238 -7.21 0.77 -15.87
CA LEU A 238 -7.27 1.64 -14.69
C LEU A 238 -6.13 2.66 -14.64
N LEU A 239 -5.71 3.17 -15.81
CA LEU A 239 -4.58 4.08 -15.89
C LEU A 239 -4.95 5.51 -15.47
N ASN A 240 -4.21 6.13 -14.56
CA ASN A 240 -4.40 7.53 -14.17
C ASN A 240 -4.21 8.47 -15.36
N ASP A 241 -5.02 9.54 -15.43
CA ASP A 241 -4.75 10.69 -16.31
C ASP A 241 -3.69 11.62 -15.71
N THR A 242 -3.63 11.69 -14.38
CA THR A 242 -2.73 12.58 -13.65
C THR A 242 -2.25 11.98 -12.35
N PHE A 243 -1.12 12.48 -11.86
CA PHE A 243 -0.60 12.14 -10.54
C PHE A 243 0.05 13.35 -9.87
N LEU A 244 0.04 13.34 -8.53
CA LEU A 244 0.67 14.39 -7.73
C LEU A 244 2.17 14.14 -7.58
N PHE A 245 2.98 15.10 -8.02
CA PHE A 245 4.42 15.13 -7.84
C PHE A 245 4.84 16.37 -7.02
N GLY A 246 5.09 16.18 -5.73
CA GLY A 246 5.28 17.30 -4.80
C GLY A 246 4.00 18.10 -4.69
N GLN A 247 4.01 19.34 -5.18
CA GLN A 247 2.84 20.23 -5.22
C GLN A 247 2.24 20.39 -6.63
N ARG A 248 2.78 19.68 -7.64
CA ARG A 248 2.36 19.80 -9.04
C ARG A 248 1.58 18.58 -9.46
N MET A 249 0.50 18.80 -10.20
CA MET A 249 -0.19 17.73 -10.92
C MET A 249 0.51 17.53 -12.28
N LEU A 250 0.97 16.31 -12.53
CA LEU A 250 1.58 15.92 -13.80
C LEU A 250 0.65 14.96 -14.55
N THR A 251 0.77 14.92 -15.87
CA THR A 251 -0.09 14.09 -16.72
C THR A 251 0.55 12.75 -17.05
N VAL A 252 -0.32 11.78 -17.29
CA VAL A 252 -0.01 10.48 -17.87
C VAL A 252 -0.89 10.33 -19.11
N ASP A 253 -0.30 10.54 -20.27
CA ASP A 253 -1.00 10.41 -21.55
C ASP A 253 -0.60 9.09 -22.20
N PHE A 254 -1.50 8.13 -22.10
CA PHE A 254 -1.32 6.77 -22.59
C PHE A 254 -2.38 6.43 -23.62
N GLU A 255 -1.93 5.96 -24.77
CA GLU A 255 -2.79 5.51 -25.84
C GLU A 255 -2.44 4.07 -26.21
N LYS A 256 -3.45 3.20 -26.20
CA LYS A 256 -3.29 1.79 -26.52
C LYS A 256 -3.54 1.56 -28.01
N THR A 257 -2.68 0.79 -28.67
CA THR A 257 -2.96 0.20 -30.00
C THR A 257 -3.28 -1.28 -29.89
N GLU A 258 -3.66 -1.91 -31.00
CA GLU A 258 -3.92 -3.36 -31.05
C GLU A 258 -2.69 -4.16 -30.56
N THR A 259 -1.51 -3.86 -31.08
CA THR A 259 -0.25 -4.58 -30.86
C THR A 259 0.67 -3.94 -29.82
N GLY A 260 0.31 -2.77 -29.28
CA GLY A 260 1.17 -2.03 -28.37
C GLY A 260 0.54 -0.74 -27.87
N GLY A 261 1.20 0.38 -28.13
CA GLY A 261 0.70 1.71 -27.79
C GLY A 261 1.78 2.76 -27.72
N GLN A 262 1.44 3.89 -27.13
CA GLN A 262 2.34 4.99 -26.91
C GLN A 262 2.08 5.67 -25.57
N CYS A 263 3.12 6.31 -25.05
CA CYS A 263 3.08 7.02 -23.79
C CYS A 263 3.82 8.35 -23.95
N ALA A 264 3.06 9.44 -23.83
CA ALA A 264 3.57 10.79 -23.71
C ALA A 264 3.46 11.20 -22.24
N THR A 265 4.59 11.43 -21.56
CA THR A 265 4.56 11.85 -20.16
C THR A 265 5.55 12.96 -19.93
N THR A 266 5.42 13.65 -18.79
CA THR A 266 6.44 14.58 -18.29
C THR A 266 7.81 13.93 -18.07
N CYS A 267 7.93 12.59 -18.06
CA CYS A 267 9.16 11.88 -17.74
C CYS A 267 10.12 11.69 -18.93
N HIS A 268 9.59 11.41 -20.11
CA HIS A 268 10.37 11.17 -21.32
C HIS A 268 9.60 11.66 -22.55
N ARG A 269 10.33 11.91 -23.66
CA ARG A 269 9.69 12.14 -24.97
C ARG A 269 8.78 10.97 -25.34
N LEU A 270 7.84 11.20 -26.26
CA LEU A 270 6.90 10.19 -26.75
C LEU A 270 7.61 8.85 -26.96
N ALA A 271 7.16 7.85 -26.20
CA ALA A 271 7.65 6.48 -26.32
C ALA A 271 6.58 5.65 -26.99
N LYS A 272 6.91 5.01 -28.12
CA LYS A 272 6.06 4.02 -28.78
C LYS A 272 6.54 2.62 -28.46
N TYR A 273 5.64 1.67 -28.49
CA TYR A 273 6.00 0.27 -28.31
C TYR A 273 5.05 -0.60 -29.10
N ASP A 274 5.60 -1.69 -29.63
CA ASP A 274 4.86 -2.72 -30.34
C ASP A 274 5.44 -4.09 -29.96
N ARG A 275 4.57 -5.06 -29.68
CA ARG A 275 4.97 -6.39 -29.23
C ARG A 275 5.65 -7.24 -30.29
N TYR A 276 5.42 -6.96 -31.57
CA TYR A 276 5.82 -7.79 -32.71
C TYR A 276 6.71 -7.06 -33.72
N LYS A 277 6.65 -5.73 -33.77
CA LYS A 277 7.50 -4.85 -34.60
C LYS A 277 8.17 -3.79 -33.71
N PRO A 278 9.20 -4.14 -32.92
CA PRO A 278 9.68 -3.30 -31.84
C PRO A 278 10.08 -1.90 -32.29
N GLU A 279 9.60 -0.90 -31.56
CA GLU A 279 9.81 0.52 -31.88
C GLU A 279 11.14 1.02 -31.33
N PHE A 280 11.88 1.78 -32.13
CA PHE A 280 13.10 2.45 -31.66
C PHE A 280 12.74 3.79 -31.01
N ASN A 281 13.10 3.95 -29.74
CA ASN A 281 12.83 5.15 -28.98
C ASN A 281 14.14 5.86 -28.62
N PHE A 282 14.25 7.16 -28.93
CA PHE A 282 15.40 8.00 -28.59
C PHE A 282 15.37 8.40 -27.11
N ILE A 283 15.42 7.42 -26.20
CA ILE A 283 15.41 7.60 -24.76
C ILE A 283 16.69 6.97 -24.22
N LYS A 284 17.49 7.76 -23.49
CA LYS A 284 18.69 7.24 -22.83
C LYS A 284 18.25 6.31 -21.70
N THR A 285 18.46 5.02 -21.89
CA THR A 285 18.15 4.00 -20.90
C THR A 285 19.33 3.08 -20.66
N GLU A 286 19.45 2.56 -19.45
CA GLU A 286 20.37 1.47 -19.18
C GLU A 286 19.97 0.21 -19.98
N PRO A 287 20.96 -0.56 -20.47
CA PRO A 287 20.72 -1.86 -21.09
C PRO A 287 20.02 -2.80 -20.10
N LEU A 288 19.08 -3.60 -20.60
CA LEU A 288 18.46 -4.65 -19.81
C LEU A 288 19.20 -5.98 -20.02
N PRO A 289 19.29 -6.84 -18.99
CA PRO A 289 19.83 -8.19 -19.14
C PRO A 289 19.13 -8.99 -20.25
N GLY A 290 19.90 -9.85 -20.91
CA GLY A 290 19.42 -10.72 -22.00
C GLY A 290 19.33 -10.04 -23.36
N GLU A 291 19.03 -10.85 -24.38
CA GLU A 291 19.01 -10.44 -25.78
C GLU A 291 17.60 -10.05 -26.26
N ASN A 292 17.55 -9.24 -27.31
CA ASN A 292 16.27 -8.95 -27.99
C ASN A 292 15.79 -10.23 -28.69
N ALA A 293 14.47 -10.45 -28.67
CA ALA A 293 13.88 -11.57 -29.41
C ALA A 293 14.12 -11.41 -30.91
N THR A 294 14.40 -12.52 -31.57
CA THR A 294 14.50 -12.64 -33.02
C THR A 294 13.13 -12.42 -33.68
N GLU A 295 13.14 -12.07 -34.97
CA GLU A 295 11.90 -11.90 -35.75
C GLU A 295 11.04 -13.18 -35.73
N LYS A 296 11.66 -14.36 -35.79
CA LYS A 296 10.97 -15.65 -35.72
C LYS A 296 10.27 -15.87 -34.37
N GLU A 297 10.91 -15.51 -33.27
CA GLU A 297 10.31 -15.60 -31.94
C GLU A 297 9.15 -14.61 -31.76
N LEU A 298 9.27 -13.41 -32.32
CA LEU A 298 8.20 -12.41 -32.29
C LEU A 298 6.98 -12.84 -33.12
N GLU A 299 7.21 -13.44 -34.29
CA GLU A 299 6.15 -14.00 -35.13
C GLU A 299 5.45 -15.18 -34.44
N GLN A 300 6.21 -16.06 -33.78
CA GLN A 300 5.60 -17.14 -32.99
C GLN A 300 4.80 -16.58 -31.82
N SER A 301 5.36 -15.63 -31.07
CA SER A 301 4.67 -14.96 -29.97
C SER A 301 3.34 -14.35 -30.43
N ARG A 302 3.29 -13.75 -31.63
CA ARG A 302 2.05 -13.20 -32.18
C ARG A 302 0.98 -14.26 -32.37
N LYS A 303 1.35 -15.42 -32.90
CA LYS A 303 0.42 -16.55 -33.08
C LYS A 303 -0.11 -17.02 -31.74
N ASP A 304 0.77 -17.18 -30.76
CA ASP A 304 0.40 -17.63 -29.42
C ASP A 304 -0.52 -16.61 -28.72
N ASP A 305 -0.26 -15.31 -28.86
CA ASP A 305 -1.11 -14.25 -28.33
C ASP A 305 -2.50 -14.26 -28.98
N MET A 306 -2.57 -14.41 -30.30
CA MET A 306 -3.85 -14.49 -31.04
C MET A 306 -4.65 -15.74 -30.64
N GLU A 307 -3.99 -16.86 -30.41
CA GLU A 307 -4.62 -18.09 -29.93
C GLU A 307 -5.19 -17.89 -28.53
N ARG A 308 -4.41 -17.33 -27.60
CA ARG A 308 -4.89 -17.01 -26.24
C ARG A 308 -6.10 -16.09 -26.23
N GLU A 309 -6.13 -15.07 -27.08
CA GLU A 309 -7.28 -14.17 -27.16
C GLU A 309 -8.51 -14.86 -27.76
N ARG A 310 -8.34 -15.76 -28.74
CA ARG A 310 -9.42 -16.61 -29.26
C ARG A 310 -9.99 -17.53 -28.19
N GLU A 311 -9.13 -18.17 -27.39
CA GLU A 311 -9.56 -19.03 -26.28
C GLU A 311 -10.32 -18.25 -25.22
N LYS A 312 -9.87 -17.04 -24.86
CA LYS A 312 -10.58 -16.17 -23.91
C LYS A 312 -11.95 -15.74 -24.45
N ALA A 313 -12.04 -15.37 -25.72
CA ALA A 313 -13.31 -15.01 -26.35
C ALA A 313 -14.31 -16.18 -26.29
N LYS A 314 -13.86 -17.41 -26.62
CA LYS A 314 -14.68 -18.61 -26.51
C LYS A 314 -15.19 -18.86 -25.10
N LYS A 315 -14.33 -18.73 -24.07
CA LYS A 315 -14.74 -18.90 -22.66
C LYS A 315 -15.79 -17.86 -22.22
N ALA A 316 -15.64 -16.62 -22.68
CA ALA A 316 -16.61 -15.56 -22.40
C ALA A 316 -17.98 -15.85 -23.03
N GLU A 317 -18.01 -16.48 -24.22
CA GLU A 317 -19.25 -16.89 -24.90
C GLU A 317 -19.91 -18.12 -24.26
N THR A 318 -19.13 -19.05 -23.70
CA THR A 318 -19.67 -20.30 -23.10
C THR A 318 -20.11 -20.14 -21.64
N GLY A 319 -19.90 -18.98 -21.02
CA GLY A 319 -20.33 -18.70 -19.63
C GLY A 319 -19.62 -19.54 -18.57
N THR A 320 -18.49 -20.16 -18.92
CA THR A 320 -17.61 -20.96 -18.04
C THR A 320 -16.34 -20.21 -17.71
#